data_AF-A0A0G0PVH7-F1
#
_entry.id   AF-A0A0G0PVH7-F1
#
_cell.length_a   1.000
_cell.length_b   1.000
_cell.length_c   1.000
_cell.angle_alpha   90.00
_cell.angle_beta   90.00
_cell.angle_gamma   90.00
#
_symmetry.space_group_name_H-M   'P 1'
#
loop_
_entity.id
_entity.type
_entity.pdbx_description
1 polymer ?
#
loop_
_entity_poly.entity_id
_entity_poly.type
_entity_poly.pdbx_seq_one_letter_code
_entity_poly.pdbx_strand_id
1 'polypeptide(L)'
;ITSYTHKPGAHILLLVNGDLTIQSNISVPAAANNLLIIAAKGNIGIDASIGTTTLPSNTAQIEGIISAEGSITIDGDACPDPTPRKLNIGGALVANSLKPFTVGGAGSFVNNRSLCARDADYASVKVAPRHDFVTQLTDFYRTPYSRWREVAP
;
A
#
# COMPACT_ATOMS: atom_id res chain seq x y z
N ILE A 1 12.73 4.31 3.62
CA ILE A 1 12.31 5.58 2.97
C ILE A 1 12.07 6.60 4.07
N THR A 2 13.02 7.52 4.23
CA THR A 2 12.95 8.62 5.20
C THR A 2 12.46 9.92 4.57
N SER A 3 12.51 10.02 3.25
CA SER A 3 11.89 11.10 2.47
C SER A 3 11.52 10.57 1.09
N TYR A 4 10.44 11.11 0.52
CA TYR A 4 10.02 10.80 -0.84
C TYR A 4 9.32 12.01 -1.44
N THR A 5 9.64 12.31 -2.70
CA THR A 5 8.95 13.33 -3.48
C THR A 5 8.69 12.77 -4.86
N HIS A 6 7.41 12.59 -5.19
CA HIS A 6 7.04 12.09 -6.50
C HIS A 6 7.26 13.17 -7.57
N LYS A 7 7.92 12.81 -8.67
CA LYS A 7 8.00 13.66 -9.85
C LYS A 7 6.65 13.61 -10.59
N PRO A 8 5.95 14.74 -10.80
CA PRO A 8 4.71 14.74 -11.55
C PRO A 8 4.90 14.21 -12.99
N GLY A 9 3.93 13.43 -13.46
CA GLY A 9 3.92 12.75 -14.76
C GLY A 9 4.88 11.56 -14.86
N ALA A 10 5.33 10.99 -13.74
CA ALA A 10 6.32 9.91 -13.75
C ALA A 10 5.73 8.57 -13.28
N HIS A 11 6.17 7.50 -13.94
CA HIS A 11 5.98 6.14 -13.45
C HIS A 11 7.26 5.71 -12.73
N ILE A 12 7.15 5.47 -11.42
CA ILE A 12 8.28 5.13 -10.56
C ILE A 12 8.08 3.72 -10.02
N LEU A 13 9.06 2.86 -10.28
CA LEU A 13 9.15 1.52 -9.73
C LEU A 13 10.37 1.45 -8.79
N LEU A 14 10.12 1.16 -7.52
CA LEU A 14 11.16 0.95 -6.52
C LEU A 14 11.26 -0.56 -6.22
N LEU A 15 12.38 -1.16 -6.59
CA LEU A 15 12.69 -2.57 -6.32
C LEU A 15 13.70 -2.64 -5.19
N VAL A 16 13.31 -3.25 -4.07
CA VAL A 16 14.14 -3.36 -2.86
C VAL A 16 14.54 -4.82 -2.65
N ASN A 17 15.85 -5.08 -2.67
CA ASN A 17 16.42 -6.39 -2.40
C ASN A 17 16.65 -6.59 -0.90
N GLY A 18 15.56 -6.75 -0.14
CA GLY A 18 15.58 -6.93 1.32
C GLY A 18 14.37 -6.31 1.99
N ASP A 19 14.47 -6.08 3.29
CA ASP A 19 13.44 -5.40 4.08
C ASP A 19 13.41 -3.89 3.77
N LEU A 20 12.23 -3.29 3.89
CA LEU A 20 12.00 -1.87 3.67
C LEU A 20 11.21 -1.28 4.85
N THR A 21 11.72 -0.20 5.44
CA THR A 21 10.96 0.61 6.39
C THR A 21 10.54 1.93 5.76
N ILE A 22 9.27 2.30 5.87
CA ILE A 22 8.71 3.59 5.45
C ILE A 22 8.55 4.45 6.70
N GLN A 23 9.25 5.59 6.75
CA GLN A 23 9.30 6.50 7.90
C GLN A 23 8.79 7.91 7.57
N SER A 24 8.38 8.14 6.33
CA SER A 24 7.80 9.41 5.88
C SER A 24 6.53 9.18 5.06
N ASN A 25 5.65 10.18 5.03
CA ASN A 25 4.52 10.18 4.11
C ASN A 25 5.01 10.02 2.65
N ILE A 26 4.25 9.26 1.88
CA ILE A 26 4.46 9.05 0.45
C ILE A 26 3.20 9.57 -0.23
N SER A 27 3.29 10.75 -0.84
CA SER A 27 2.17 11.28 -1.63
C SER A 27 2.51 11.28 -3.11
N VAL A 28 1.52 10.89 -3.91
CA VAL A 28 1.57 10.80 -5.36
C VAL A 28 0.39 11.61 -5.88
N PRO A 29 0.60 12.77 -6.53
CA PRO A 29 -0.51 13.60 -6.99
C PRO A 29 -1.50 12.83 -7.87
N ALA A 30 -2.80 13.10 -7.72
CA ALA A 30 -3.86 12.56 -8.58
C ALA A 30 -3.92 13.32 -9.92
N ALA A 31 -2.80 13.30 -10.66
CA ALA A 31 -2.68 13.82 -12.01
C ALA A 31 -2.55 12.67 -13.01
N ALA A 32 -2.85 12.92 -14.28
CA ALA A 32 -2.64 11.95 -15.34
C ALA A 32 -1.16 11.49 -15.38
N ASN A 33 -0.95 10.19 -15.57
CA ASN A 33 0.37 9.55 -15.75
C ASN A 33 1.29 9.55 -14.52
N ASN A 34 0.71 9.42 -13.32
CA ASN A 34 1.47 9.13 -12.10
C ASN A 34 1.24 7.69 -11.67
N LEU A 35 2.33 6.97 -11.40
CA LEU A 35 2.28 5.64 -10.85
C LEU A 35 3.46 5.45 -9.90
N LEU A 36 3.20 4.89 -8.72
CA LEU A 36 4.24 4.43 -7.81
C LEU A 36 4.00 2.96 -7.48
N ILE A 37 4.98 2.14 -7.78
CA ILE A 37 5.04 0.74 -7.35
C ILE A 37 6.28 0.57 -6.46
N ILE A 38 6.10 -0.01 -5.29
CA ILE A 38 7.17 -0.38 -4.37
C ILE A 38 7.10 -1.89 -4.19
N ALA A 39 8.17 -2.60 -4.54
CA ALA A 39 8.25 -4.04 -4.37
C ALA A 39 9.50 -4.40 -3.55
N ALA A 40 9.31 -5.07 -2.43
CA ALA A 40 10.38 -5.54 -1.56
C ALA A 40 10.42 -7.07 -1.52
N LYS A 41 11.64 -7.64 -1.58
CA LYS A 41 11.86 -9.08 -1.36
C LYS A 41 11.71 -9.50 0.10
N GLY A 42 11.90 -8.58 1.03
CA GLY A 42 11.73 -8.82 2.45
C GLY A 42 10.34 -8.40 2.94
N ASN A 43 10.31 -8.00 4.20
CA ASN A 43 9.16 -7.39 4.86
C ASN A 43 9.11 -5.89 4.58
N ILE A 44 7.92 -5.32 4.66
CA ILE A 44 7.72 -3.87 4.63
C ILE A 44 7.16 -3.41 5.98
N GLY A 45 7.93 -2.59 6.69
CA GLY A 45 7.50 -1.91 7.91
C GLY A 45 7.00 -0.49 7.60
N ILE A 46 5.87 -0.11 8.17
CA ILE A 46 5.35 1.27 8.12
C ILE A 46 5.40 1.82 9.54
N ASP A 47 6.21 2.86 9.73
CA ASP A 47 6.45 3.48 11.03
C ASP A 47 5.18 4.06 11.66
N ALA A 48 5.08 3.97 12.99
CA ALA A 48 3.93 4.45 13.76
C ALA A 48 3.70 5.97 13.65
N SER A 49 4.74 6.75 13.34
CA SER A 49 4.67 8.20 13.17
C SER A 49 3.86 8.63 11.94
N ILE A 50 3.70 7.77 10.93
CA ILE A 50 3.00 8.10 9.70
C ILE A 50 1.48 8.03 9.94
N GLY A 51 0.74 9.11 9.75
CA GLY A 51 -0.71 9.07 9.95
C GLY A 51 -1.30 10.45 10.20
N THR A 52 -2.61 10.48 10.43
CA THR A 52 -3.34 11.68 10.78
C THR A 52 -3.97 11.55 12.17
N THR A 53 -3.90 12.62 12.95
CA THR A 53 -4.65 12.79 14.20
C THR A 53 -6.08 13.22 13.94
N THR A 54 -6.38 13.70 12.72
CA THR A 54 -7.75 14.04 12.27
C THR A 54 -8.45 12.77 11.78
N LEU A 55 -9.03 12.03 12.71
CA LEU A 55 -9.68 10.73 12.47
C LEU A 55 -10.75 10.69 11.35
N PRO A 56 -11.62 11.71 11.17
CA PRO A 56 -12.55 11.72 10.05
C PRO A 56 -11.89 11.96 8.68
N SER A 57 -10.62 12.36 8.65
CA SER A 57 -9.90 12.57 7.39
C SER A 57 -9.73 11.27 6.61
N ASN A 58 -9.91 11.40 5.29
CA ASN A 58 -9.66 10.36 4.29
C ASN A 58 -8.43 10.65 3.45
N THR A 59 -7.69 11.73 3.74
CA THR A 59 -6.44 12.05 3.03
C THR A 59 -5.44 10.92 3.27
N ALA A 60 -4.94 10.32 2.19
CA ALA A 60 -3.93 9.28 2.24
C ALA A 60 -2.58 9.85 2.69
N GLN A 61 -1.89 9.13 3.58
CA GLN A 61 -0.50 9.42 3.98
C GLN A 61 0.51 8.60 3.16
N ILE A 62 0.07 7.46 2.65
CA ILE A 62 0.86 6.59 1.80
C ILE A 62 0.06 6.35 0.53
N GLU A 63 0.64 6.65 -0.62
CA GLU A 63 0.03 6.44 -1.92
C GLU A 63 0.94 5.60 -2.79
N GLY A 64 0.46 4.44 -3.23
CA GLY A 64 1.19 3.54 -4.11
C GLY A 64 0.63 2.13 -4.15
N ILE A 65 1.17 1.32 -5.05
CA ILE A 65 1.02 -0.13 -5.03
C ILE A 65 2.24 -0.69 -4.31
N ILE A 66 2.05 -1.22 -3.11
CA ILE A 66 3.12 -1.70 -2.24
C ILE A 66 3.02 -3.22 -2.13
N SER A 67 4.09 -3.89 -2.48
CA SER A 67 4.18 -5.35 -2.53
C SER A 67 5.38 -5.84 -1.74
N ALA A 68 5.18 -6.83 -0.88
CA ALA A 68 6.21 -7.51 -0.11
C ALA A 68 6.14 -9.01 -0.41
N GLU A 69 7.28 -9.67 -0.66
CA GLU A 69 7.31 -11.14 -0.65
C GLU A 69 7.07 -11.68 0.78
N GLY A 70 7.48 -10.91 1.79
CA GLY A 70 7.21 -11.18 3.21
C GLY A 70 5.93 -10.50 3.71
N SER A 71 5.98 -10.06 4.96
CA SER A 71 4.88 -9.38 5.65
C SER A 71 4.88 -7.88 5.41
N ILE A 72 3.69 -7.28 5.46
CA ILE A 72 3.54 -5.83 5.58
C ILE A 72 3.08 -5.56 7.01
N THR A 73 3.94 -4.93 7.81
CA THR A 73 3.68 -4.60 9.20
C THR A 73 3.48 -3.10 9.33
N ILE A 74 2.34 -2.71 9.85
CA ILE A 74 2.09 -1.33 10.27
C ILE A 74 2.39 -1.29 11.76
N ASP A 75 3.45 -0.57 12.10
CA ASP A 75 3.83 -0.34 13.47
C ASP A 75 2.78 0.54 14.15
N GLY A 76 2.55 0.25 15.42
CA GLY A 76 1.61 0.97 16.24
C GLY A 76 1.98 0.88 17.71
N ASP A 77 1.43 1.81 18.48
CA ASP A 77 1.59 1.84 19.92
C ASP A 77 0.34 1.22 20.55
N ALA A 78 0.53 0.34 21.53
CA ALA A 78 -0.54 -0.29 22.32
C ALA A 78 -1.25 0.71 23.29
N CYS A 79 -1.18 2.01 22.98
CA CYS A 79 -1.67 3.21 23.67
C CYS A 79 -1.10 3.55 25.07
N PRO A 80 -0.27 4.61 25.14
CA PRO A 80 -0.42 5.66 26.17
C PRO A 80 -0.24 7.11 25.61
N ASP A 81 -0.37 7.30 24.30
CA ASP A 81 -0.23 8.60 23.63
C ASP A 81 -1.57 9.38 23.64
N PRO A 82 -1.63 10.68 24.00
CA PRO A 82 -2.86 11.47 23.99
C PRO A 82 -3.50 11.64 22.59
N THR A 83 -2.80 11.30 21.50
CA THR A 83 -3.33 11.48 20.13
C THR A 83 -3.08 10.27 19.22
N PRO A 84 -3.98 9.27 19.19
CA PRO A 84 -3.83 8.13 18.30
C PRO A 84 -3.90 8.56 16.82
N ARG A 85 -3.04 7.94 15.99
CA ARG A 85 -2.92 8.27 14.56
C ARG A 85 -3.55 7.20 13.68
N LYS A 86 -4.54 7.62 12.89
CA LYS A 86 -5.13 6.82 11.82
C LYS A 86 -4.21 6.81 10.60
N LEU A 87 -4.00 5.65 9.99
CA LEU A 87 -3.29 5.53 8.71
C LEU A 87 -4.28 5.40 7.56
N ASN A 88 -4.21 6.30 6.58
CA ASN A 88 -4.91 6.14 5.32
C ASN A 88 -3.90 5.82 4.21
N ILE A 89 -4.19 4.77 3.43
CA ILE A 89 -3.37 4.31 2.32
C ILE A 89 -4.20 4.39 1.04
N GLY A 90 -3.68 5.08 0.03
CA GLY A 90 -4.25 5.17 -1.31
C GLY A 90 -3.54 4.21 -2.26
N GLY A 91 -4.24 3.22 -2.79
CA GLY A 91 -3.68 2.22 -3.71
C GLY A 91 -3.91 0.80 -3.20
N ALA A 92 -2.87 -0.02 -3.22
CA ALA A 92 -2.97 -1.45 -2.91
C ALA A 92 -1.79 -1.92 -2.06
N LEU A 93 -2.06 -2.86 -1.15
CA LEU A 93 -1.06 -3.57 -0.36
C LEU A 93 -1.13 -5.05 -0.71
N VAL A 94 0.02 -5.65 -1.03
CA VAL A 94 0.14 -7.06 -1.35
C VAL A 94 1.22 -7.66 -0.46
N ALA A 95 0.81 -8.32 0.63
CA ALA A 95 1.71 -9.16 1.43
C ALA A 95 1.77 -10.56 0.81
N ASN A 96 2.86 -11.29 1.06
CA ASN A 96 3.08 -12.63 0.50
C ASN A 96 2.95 -12.69 -1.03
N SER A 97 3.59 -11.74 -1.72
CA SER A 97 3.49 -11.62 -3.17
C SER A 97 4.08 -12.82 -3.94
N LEU A 98 5.04 -13.53 -3.34
CA LEU A 98 5.70 -14.67 -3.98
C LEU A 98 4.83 -15.92 -4.02
N LYS A 99 4.02 -16.16 -2.98
CA LYS A 99 3.17 -17.36 -2.90
C LYS A 99 1.80 -17.08 -2.24
N PRO A 100 0.95 -16.27 -2.89
CA PRO A 100 -0.28 -15.75 -2.30
C PRO A 100 -1.32 -16.82 -1.91
N PHE A 101 -1.21 -18.04 -2.42
CA PHE A 101 -2.15 -19.14 -2.19
C PHE A 101 -1.63 -20.24 -1.26
N THR A 102 -0.46 -20.05 -0.64
CA THR A 102 0.11 -21.07 0.26
C THR A 102 -0.52 -20.97 1.64
N VAL A 103 -1.10 -22.07 2.11
CA VAL A 103 -1.67 -22.18 3.45
C VAL A 103 -0.55 -22.60 4.41
N GLY A 104 -0.29 -21.80 5.46
CA GLY A 104 0.60 -22.20 6.57
C GLY A 104 1.99 -21.57 6.61
N GLY A 105 2.33 -20.62 5.72
CA GLY A 105 3.57 -19.86 5.87
C GLY A 105 3.99 -19.12 4.61
N ALA A 106 3.75 -17.81 4.63
CA ALA A 106 4.55 -16.74 4.03
C ALA A 106 3.73 -15.46 4.14
N GLY A 107 4.34 -14.36 4.60
CA GLY A 107 3.83 -12.99 4.60
C GLY A 107 2.39 -12.72 5.05
N SER A 108 2.20 -11.89 6.07
CA SER A 108 0.86 -11.40 6.45
C SER A 108 0.82 -9.88 6.47
N PHE A 109 -0.39 -9.35 6.32
CA PHE A 109 -0.65 -7.97 6.70
C PHE A 109 -0.90 -7.94 8.21
N VAL A 110 -0.04 -7.22 8.94
CA VAL A 110 -0.10 -7.09 10.40
C VAL A 110 -0.34 -5.64 10.74
N ASN A 111 -1.46 -5.36 11.39
CA ASN A 111 -1.78 -4.02 11.89
C ASN A 111 -1.61 -3.99 13.41
N ASN A 112 -0.53 -3.36 13.88
CA ASN A 112 -0.28 -3.17 15.31
C ASN A 112 -0.85 -1.86 15.85
N ARG A 113 -1.61 -1.09 15.04
CA ARG A 113 -2.21 0.18 15.47
C ARG A 113 -3.57 0.00 16.14
N SER A 114 -3.74 0.74 17.23
CA SER A 114 -5.01 0.95 17.91
C SER A 114 -5.30 2.45 18.06
N LEU A 115 -6.57 2.82 17.90
CA LEU A 115 -7.10 4.14 18.25
C LEU A 115 -7.74 4.15 19.65
N CYS A 116 -7.48 3.14 20.47
CA CYS A 116 -8.00 3.02 21.82
C CYS A 116 -9.55 3.07 21.83
N ALA A 117 -10.16 3.87 22.71
CA ALA A 117 -11.61 4.05 22.79
C ALA A 117 -12.24 4.48 21.45
N ARG A 118 -11.46 5.06 20.53
CA ARG A 118 -11.94 5.53 19.22
C ARG A 118 -11.90 4.47 18.13
N ASP A 119 -11.41 3.27 18.41
CA ASP A 119 -11.48 2.12 17.48
C ASP A 119 -12.94 1.71 17.20
N ALA A 120 -13.88 2.05 18.10
CA ALA A 120 -15.31 1.82 17.90
C ALA A 120 -15.90 2.69 16.78
N ASP A 121 -15.39 3.91 16.61
CA ASP A 121 -15.93 4.90 15.68
C ASP A 121 -15.12 5.02 14.38
N TYR A 122 -13.83 4.66 14.43
CA TYR A 122 -12.90 4.83 13.32
C TYR A 122 -11.98 3.60 13.17
N ALA A 123 -11.73 3.19 11.93
CA ALA A 123 -10.71 2.18 11.65
C ALA A 123 -9.30 2.76 11.83
N SER A 124 -8.41 2.03 12.52
CA SER A 124 -7.00 2.43 12.71
C SER A 124 -6.20 2.47 11.41
N VAL A 125 -6.54 1.61 10.46
CA VAL A 125 -5.99 1.60 9.10
C VAL A 125 -7.13 1.57 8.09
N LYS A 126 -7.06 2.45 7.10
CA LYS A 126 -7.95 2.47 5.94
C LYS A 126 -7.14 2.35 4.67
N VAL A 127 -7.45 1.35 3.85
CA VAL A 127 -6.90 1.21 2.50
C VAL A 127 -8.01 1.55 1.51
N ALA A 128 -7.78 2.54 0.65
CA ALA A 128 -8.71 2.95 -0.39
C ALA A 128 -8.05 2.75 -1.76
N PRO A 129 -8.72 2.12 -2.73
CA PRO A 129 -8.14 1.91 -4.04
C PRO A 129 -7.95 3.24 -4.77
N ARG A 130 -6.87 3.33 -5.54
CA ARG A 130 -6.62 4.42 -6.50
C ARG A 130 -6.82 3.90 -7.91
N HIS A 131 -8.01 4.12 -8.45
CA HIS A 131 -8.39 3.64 -9.78
C HIS A 131 -7.53 4.23 -10.90
N ASP A 132 -6.99 5.42 -10.69
CA ASP A 132 -6.07 6.05 -11.62
C ASP A 132 -4.72 5.31 -11.69
N PHE A 133 -4.27 4.64 -10.63
CA PHE A 133 -3.11 3.74 -10.73
C PHE A 133 -3.43 2.52 -11.59
N VAL A 134 -4.65 1.98 -11.48
CA VAL A 134 -5.08 0.81 -12.26
C VAL A 134 -5.09 1.11 -13.77
N THR A 135 -5.51 2.32 -14.17
CA THR A 135 -5.50 2.71 -15.59
C THR A 135 -4.11 3.01 -16.13
N GLN A 136 -3.13 3.26 -15.25
CA GLN A 136 -1.73 3.52 -15.60
C GLN A 136 -0.85 2.27 -15.50
N LEU A 137 -1.38 1.14 -15.00
CA LEU A 137 -0.67 -0.13 -14.99
C LEU A 137 -0.39 -0.59 -16.43
N THR A 138 0.86 -0.99 -16.67
CA THR A 138 1.30 -1.53 -17.96
C THR A 138 0.59 -2.85 -18.28
N ASP A 139 0.48 -3.19 -19.58
CA ASP A 139 -0.11 -4.45 -20.09
C ASP A 139 0.47 -5.73 -19.44
N PHE A 140 1.62 -5.66 -18.74
CA PHE A 140 2.18 -6.77 -17.96
C PHE A 140 1.23 -7.30 -16.86
N TYR A 141 0.35 -6.46 -16.30
CA TYR A 141 -0.66 -6.88 -15.31
C TYR A 141 -2.02 -7.23 -15.94
N ARG A 142 -2.12 -7.17 -17.27
CA ARG A 142 -3.36 -7.47 -18.00
C ARG A 142 -3.42 -8.95 -18.31
N THR A 143 -4.54 -9.59 -17.99
CA THR A 143 -4.80 -10.94 -18.49
C THR A 143 -4.81 -10.94 -20.01
N PRO A 144 -4.11 -11.87 -20.68
CA PRO A 144 -4.11 -11.93 -22.13
C PRO A 144 -5.53 -12.18 -22.63
N TYR A 145 -6.03 -11.30 -23.49
CA TYR A 145 -7.36 -11.43 -24.08
C TYR A 145 -7.29 -12.31 -25.31
N SER A 146 -7.88 -13.52 -25.25
CA SER A 146 -8.05 -14.38 -26.42
C SER A 146 -9.30 -13.96 -27.20
N ARG A 147 -9.15 -13.52 -28.45
CA ARG A 147 -10.26 -13.43 -29.41
C ARG A 147 -10.42 -14.76 -30.12
N TRP A 148 -11.57 -15.40 -29.94
CA TRP A 148 -11.97 -16.54 -30.75
C TRP A 148 -12.63 -16.02 -32.04
N ARG A 149 -12.15 -16.49 -33.19
CA ARG A 149 -12.79 -16.28 -34.49
C ARG A 149 -13.40 -17.61 -34.91
N GLU A 150 -14.72 -17.67 -34.98
CA GLU A 150 -15.38 -18.80 -35.61
C GLU A 150 -15.00 -18.81 -37.09
N VAL A 151 -14.43 -19.93 -37.54
CA VAL A 151 -14.24 -20.24 -38.96
C VAL A 151 -15.38 -21.19 -39.29
N ALA A 152 -16.18 -20.85 -40.30
CA ALA A 152 -17.27 -21.72 -40.77
C ALA A 152 -16.72 -23.12 -41.12
N PRO A 153 -17.45 -24.19 -40.80
CA PRO A 153 -17.01 -25.57 -40.99
C PRO A 153 -16.74 -25.93 -42.47
#